data_AF-A0A850SX23-F1
#
_entry.id   AF-A0A850SX23-F1
#
_cell.length_a   1.000
_cell.length_b   1.000
_cell.length_c   1.000
_cell.angle_alpha   90.00
_cell.angle_beta   90.00
_cell.angle_gamma   90.00
#
_symmetry.space_group_name_H-M   'P 1'
#
loop_
_entity.id
_entity.type
_entity.pdbx_description
1 polymer ?
#
loop_
_entity_poly.entity_id
_entity_poly.type
_entity_poly.pdbx_seq_one_letter_code
_entity_poly.pdbx_strand_id
1 'polypeptide(L)'
;MSIKVDIEWTWIEWNKGNTWKKNILPQLTEANINEEQLERCVYIIRVNGLFAINYPSGISPTLYIGEGNFKNRIIQHKNWFRGLIDLVGEFPFLIGICIPRVRNSYEAYKDLEAALLIEFKGIYGCAPLKNKQLETRKCDYEYQPNEEFRGAIMIGKGVRYYWAIEPMRSNDFYDDYFQTCD
;
A
#
# COMPACT_ATOMS: atom_id res chain seq x y z
N MET A 1 17.13 21.24 -7.10
CA MET A 1 16.74 20.97 -8.50
C MET A 1 16.15 19.57 -8.43
N SER A 2 14.83 19.46 -8.55
CA SER A 2 14.15 18.19 -8.30
C SER A 2 14.46 17.20 -9.42
N ILE A 3 14.66 15.93 -9.05
CA ILE A 3 14.88 14.85 -10.01
C ILE A 3 13.51 14.19 -10.26
N LYS A 4 13.12 14.13 -11.53
CA LYS A 4 11.89 13.44 -11.93
C LYS A 4 12.11 11.93 -11.95
N VAL A 5 11.20 11.20 -11.33
CA VAL A 5 11.26 9.75 -11.19
C VAL A 5 9.99 9.17 -11.79
N ASP A 6 10.16 8.42 -12.88
CA ASP A 6 9.06 7.69 -13.49
C ASP A 6 8.66 6.51 -12.60
N ILE A 7 7.36 6.40 -12.34
CA ILE A 7 6.76 5.33 -11.57
C ILE A 7 5.63 4.67 -12.35
N GLU A 8 5.48 3.37 -12.11
CA GLU A 8 4.42 2.55 -12.68
C GLU A 8 4.04 1.50 -11.65
N TRP A 9 2.75 1.20 -11.56
CA TRP A 9 2.21 0.23 -10.62
C TRP A 9 1.77 -1.05 -11.32
N THR A 10 2.33 -2.17 -10.90
CA THR A 10 1.80 -3.49 -11.20
C THR A 10 0.86 -3.92 -10.10
N TRP A 11 -0.39 -4.20 -10.45
CA TRP A 11 -1.42 -4.62 -9.51
C TRP A 11 -1.69 -6.12 -9.60
N ILE A 12 -1.66 -6.80 -8.46
CA ILE A 12 -1.98 -8.22 -8.35
C ILE A 12 -3.06 -8.47 -7.30
N GLU A 13 -3.82 -9.53 -7.47
CA GLU A 13 -4.80 -9.96 -6.47
C GLU A 13 -4.19 -10.97 -5.51
N TRP A 14 -4.61 -10.84 -4.24
CA TRP A 14 -4.18 -11.75 -3.20
C TRP A 14 -5.32 -12.21 -2.28
N ASN A 15 -5.58 -13.51 -2.32
CA ASN A 15 -6.60 -14.19 -1.56
C ASN A 15 -6.00 -15.01 -0.40
N LYS A 16 -6.80 -15.28 0.64
CA LYS A 16 -6.41 -16.07 1.84
C LYS A 16 -5.72 -17.40 1.51
N GLY A 17 -6.16 -18.10 0.47
CA GLY A 17 -5.59 -19.37 0.02
C GLY A 17 -4.35 -19.27 -0.86
N ASN A 18 -3.95 -18.06 -1.26
CA ASN A 18 -2.85 -17.90 -2.21
C ASN A 18 -1.48 -18.16 -1.55
N THR A 19 -0.62 -18.79 -2.33
CA THR A 19 0.78 -19.06 -2.00
C THR A 19 1.70 -18.36 -2.99
N TRP A 20 2.94 -18.10 -2.56
CA TRP A 20 3.94 -17.45 -3.40
C TRP A 20 4.08 -18.12 -4.76
N LYS A 21 4.44 -19.41 -4.78
CA LYS A 21 4.76 -20.14 -6.01
C LYS A 21 3.55 -20.38 -6.92
N LYS A 22 2.36 -20.63 -6.36
CA LYS A 22 1.19 -21.04 -7.17
C LYS A 22 0.35 -19.86 -7.67
N ASN A 23 0.41 -18.70 -7.00
CA ASN A 23 -0.55 -17.63 -7.25
C ASN A 23 0.11 -16.27 -7.41
N ILE A 24 1.04 -15.90 -6.53
CA ILE A 24 1.65 -14.56 -6.55
C ILE A 24 2.71 -14.45 -7.63
N LEU A 25 3.69 -15.37 -7.64
CA LEU A 25 4.78 -15.37 -8.61
C LEU A 25 4.28 -15.45 -10.06
N PRO A 26 3.29 -16.30 -10.42
CA PRO A 26 2.75 -16.32 -11.78
C PRO A 26 2.17 -14.98 -12.24
N GLN A 27 1.38 -14.29 -11.39
CA GLN A 27 0.83 -12.96 -11.71
C GLN A 27 1.94 -11.94 -11.96
N LEU A 28 3.01 -11.99 -11.17
CA LEU A 28 4.16 -11.10 -11.31
C LEU A 28 4.95 -11.38 -12.58
N THR A 29 5.19 -12.66 -12.90
CA THR A 29 5.87 -13.07 -14.14
C THR A 29 5.07 -12.64 -15.37
N GLU A 30 3.74 -12.78 -15.35
CA GLU A 30 2.86 -12.31 -16.42
C GLU A 30 2.95 -10.79 -16.62
N ALA A 31 3.15 -10.05 -15.52
CA ALA A 31 3.42 -8.62 -15.53
C ALA A 31 4.90 -8.25 -15.79
N ASN A 32 5.74 -9.20 -16.22
CA ASN A 32 7.18 -9.01 -16.47
C ASN A 32 8.00 -8.54 -15.25
N ILE A 33 7.56 -8.89 -14.03
CA ILE A 33 8.33 -8.68 -12.80
C ILE A 33 8.98 -10.01 -12.38
N ASN A 34 10.30 -10.01 -12.28
CA ASN A 34 11.04 -11.16 -11.75
C ASN A 34 11.30 -11.03 -10.23
N GLU A 35 11.74 -12.13 -9.58
CA GLU A 35 11.95 -12.14 -8.12
C GLU A 35 13.09 -11.22 -7.66
N GLU A 36 14.13 -11.01 -8.46
CA GLU A 36 15.27 -10.15 -8.10
C GLU A 36 14.83 -8.69 -7.94
N GLN A 37 13.92 -8.23 -8.80
CA GLN A 37 13.32 -6.90 -8.70
C GLN A 37 12.49 -6.71 -7.42
N LEU A 38 12.05 -7.79 -6.78
CA LEU A 38 11.24 -7.75 -5.57
C LEU A 38 12.06 -7.74 -4.28
N GLU A 39 13.39 -7.85 -4.38
CA GLU A 39 14.27 -7.65 -3.23
C GLU A 39 14.19 -6.22 -2.70
N ARG A 40 13.91 -5.26 -3.59
CA ARG A 40 13.71 -3.84 -3.29
C ARG A 40 12.61 -3.28 -4.17
N CYS A 41 11.44 -3.10 -3.59
CA CYS A 41 10.32 -2.43 -4.24
C CYS A 41 9.51 -1.65 -3.20
N VAL A 42 8.63 -0.78 -3.67
CA VAL A 42 7.57 -0.19 -2.86
C VAL A 42 6.28 -0.93 -3.16
N TYR A 43 5.50 -1.25 -2.15
CA TYR A 43 4.23 -1.93 -2.30
C TYR A 43 3.13 -1.29 -1.46
N ILE A 44 1.90 -1.37 -1.97
CA ILE A 44 0.69 -0.88 -1.33
C ILE A 44 -0.27 -2.05 -1.19
N ILE A 45 -0.83 -2.24 0.00
CA ILE A 45 -1.89 -3.23 0.25
C ILE A 45 -3.22 -2.51 0.38
N ARG A 46 -4.19 -2.90 -0.43
CA ARG A 46 -5.55 -2.37 -0.43
C ARG A 46 -6.56 -3.48 -0.20
N VAL A 47 -7.68 -3.15 0.44
CA VAL A 47 -8.86 -4.02 0.37
C VAL A 47 -9.41 -4.02 -1.07
N ASN A 48 -9.77 -5.19 -1.58
CA ASN A 48 -10.41 -5.35 -2.89
C ASN A 48 -11.81 -5.94 -2.69
N GLY A 49 -12.71 -5.13 -2.14
CA GLY A 49 -14.07 -5.57 -1.81
C GLY A 49 -15.07 -4.43 -1.81
N LEU A 50 -16.25 -4.70 -1.26
CA LEU A 50 -17.35 -3.72 -1.19
C LEU A 50 -17.23 -2.74 -0.01
N PHE A 51 -16.10 -2.75 0.70
CA PHE A 51 -15.85 -1.88 1.84
C PHE A 51 -14.51 -1.16 1.75
N ALA A 52 -14.39 -0.05 2.48
CA ALA A 52 -13.17 0.71 2.68
C ALA A 52 -12.89 0.95 4.16
N ILE A 53 -11.76 1.58 4.48
CA ILE A 53 -11.48 2.08 5.82
C ILE A 53 -11.92 3.54 5.88
N ASN A 54 -12.62 3.92 6.94
CA ASN A 54 -12.89 5.31 7.25
C ASN A 54 -11.62 5.92 7.84
N TYR A 55 -11.14 7.02 7.27
CA TYR A 55 -10.06 7.86 7.77
C TYR A 55 -10.61 9.24 8.18
N PRO A 56 -9.92 10.02 9.03
CA PRO A 56 -10.44 11.29 9.54
C PRO A 56 -10.98 12.25 8.47
N SER A 57 -10.35 12.30 7.29
CA SER A 57 -10.73 13.21 6.19
C SER A 57 -11.41 12.51 5.00
N GLY A 58 -11.71 11.21 5.09
CA GLY A 58 -12.41 10.48 4.02
C GLY A 58 -12.17 8.99 4.04
N ILE A 59 -12.79 8.25 3.11
CA ILE A 59 -12.62 6.79 3.03
C ILE A 59 -11.49 6.43 2.06
N SER A 60 -10.72 5.38 2.38
CA SER A 60 -9.71 4.82 1.48
C SER A 60 -9.62 3.30 1.63
N PRO A 61 -9.36 2.56 0.53
CA PRO A 61 -9.12 1.12 0.62
C PRO A 61 -7.70 0.77 1.07
N THR A 62 -6.78 1.74 1.10
CA THR A 62 -5.36 1.51 1.37
C THR A 62 -5.15 1.17 2.85
N LEU A 63 -4.61 -0.01 3.12
CA LEU A 63 -4.33 -0.50 4.48
C LEU A 63 -2.90 -0.26 4.91
N TYR A 64 -1.96 -0.35 3.96
CA TYR A 64 -0.54 -0.34 4.24
C TYR A 64 0.27 0.12 3.03
N ILE A 65 1.34 0.86 3.29
CA ILE A 65 2.37 1.24 2.31
C ILE A 65 3.71 0.81 2.91
N GLY A 66 4.56 0.15 2.12
CA GLY A 66 5.85 -0.33 2.61
C GLY A 66 6.92 -0.44 1.54
N GLU A 67 8.18 -0.46 1.97
CA GLU A 67 9.33 -0.82 1.10
C GLU A 67 10.03 -2.12 1.52
N GLY A 68 10.75 -2.70 0.55
CA GLY A 68 11.79 -3.71 0.78
C GLY A 68 11.54 -5.02 0.06
N ASN A 69 11.96 -6.13 0.70
CA ASN A 69 11.84 -7.48 0.14
C ASN A 69 10.38 -7.95 0.21
N PHE A 70 9.64 -7.80 -0.89
CA PHE A 70 8.22 -8.05 -0.93
C PHE A 70 7.86 -9.52 -0.65
N LYS A 71 8.64 -10.48 -1.17
CA LYS A 71 8.43 -11.91 -0.96
C LYS A 71 8.38 -12.28 0.51
N ASN A 72 9.31 -11.76 1.31
CA ASN A 72 9.35 -12.03 2.74
C ASN A 72 8.25 -11.27 3.49
N ARG A 73 7.99 -10.02 3.10
CA ARG A 73 7.00 -9.13 3.75
C ARG A 73 5.58 -9.63 3.57
N ILE A 74 5.18 -10.01 2.36
CA ILE A 74 3.82 -10.49 2.08
C ILE A 74 3.48 -11.70 2.96
N ILE A 75 4.42 -12.61 3.21
CA ILE A 75 4.18 -13.76 4.08
C ILE A 75 3.90 -13.31 5.53
N GLN A 76 4.62 -12.32 6.03
CA GLN A 76 4.43 -11.78 7.39
C GLN A 76 3.07 -11.08 7.55
N HIS A 77 2.63 -10.39 6.50
CA HIS A 77 1.34 -9.69 6.47
C HIS A 77 0.14 -10.64 6.51
N LYS A 78 0.32 -11.96 6.26
CA LYS A 78 -0.76 -12.97 6.31
C LYS A 78 -1.58 -12.94 7.60
N ASN A 79 -0.94 -12.59 8.71
CA ASN A 79 -1.60 -12.54 10.01
C ASN A 79 -2.62 -11.40 10.12
N TRP A 80 -2.44 -10.30 9.37
CA TRP A 80 -3.36 -9.17 9.37
C TRP A 80 -4.73 -9.53 8.81
N PHE A 81 -4.79 -10.50 7.89
CA PHE A 81 -6.01 -10.83 7.17
C PHE A 81 -7.02 -11.61 8.00
N ARG A 82 -6.58 -12.35 9.02
CA ARG A 82 -7.52 -13.12 9.84
C ARG A 82 -8.55 -12.20 10.50
N GLY A 83 -8.11 -11.16 11.20
CA GLY A 83 -9.02 -10.24 11.89
C GLY A 83 -9.98 -9.50 10.97
N LEU A 84 -9.53 -9.08 9.77
CA LEU A 84 -10.41 -8.43 8.81
C LEU A 84 -11.39 -9.41 8.16
N ILE A 85 -10.92 -10.59 7.75
CA ILE A 85 -11.77 -11.62 7.12
C ILE A 85 -12.82 -12.14 8.10
N ASP A 86 -12.46 -12.30 9.37
CA ASP A 86 -13.41 -12.73 10.41
C ASP A 86 -14.51 -11.67 10.63
N LEU A 87 -14.21 -10.38 10.41
CA LEU A 87 -15.17 -9.27 10.56
C LEU A 87 -16.07 -9.09 9.32
N VAL A 88 -15.51 -9.17 8.12
CA VAL A 88 -16.19 -8.73 6.88
C VAL A 88 -16.53 -9.88 5.92
N GLY A 89 -16.10 -11.11 6.23
CA GLY A 89 -16.17 -12.26 5.34
C GLY A 89 -14.94 -12.37 4.42
N GLU A 90 -14.97 -13.30 3.48
CA GLU A 90 -13.87 -13.47 2.53
C GLU A 90 -13.89 -12.42 1.41
N PHE A 91 -12.73 -11.80 1.17
CA PHE A 91 -12.52 -10.83 0.08
C PHE A 91 -11.05 -10.87 -0.37
N PRO A 92 -10.75 -10.53 -1.63
CA PRO A 92 -9.38 -10.36 -2.09
C PRO A 92 -8.74 -9.08 -1.55
N PHE A 93 -7.41 -9.08 -1.50
CA PHE A 93 -6.61 -7.86 -1.41
C PHE A 93 -6.10 -7.50 -2.80
N LEU A 94 -5.92 -6.21 -3.02
CA LEU A 94 -5.26 -5.67 -4.20
C LEU A 94 -3.90 -5.14 -3.76
N ILE A 95 -2.82 -5.66 -4.36
CA ILE A 95 -1.46 -5.26 -4.03
C ILE A 95 -0.85 -4.55 -5.22
N GLY A 96 -0.46 -3.29 -5.02
CA GLY A 96 0.29 -2.51 -5.99
C GLY A 96 1.78 -2.63 -5.72
N ILE A 97 2.59 -2.88 -6.74
CA ILE A 97 4.05 -2.96 -6.66
C ILE A 97 4.64 -1.94 -7.61
N CYS A 98 5.56 -1.12 -7.11
CA CYS A 98 6.29 -0.12 -7.87
C CYS A 98 7.80 -0.29 -7.64
N ILE A 99 8.58 -0.23 -8.72
CA ILE A 99 10.04 -0.36 -8.69
C ILE A 99 10.63 0.94 -9.28
N PRO A 100 10.74 2.02 -8.48
CA PRO A 100 11.29 3.29 -8.97
C PRO A 100 12.75 3.12 -9.40
N ARG A 101 13.09 3.63 -10.59
CA ARG A 101 14.45 3.55 -11.14
C ARG A 101 15.10 4.93 -11.14
N VAL A 102 16.01 5.15 -10.20
CA VAL A 102 16.82 6.38 -10.13
C VAL A 102 18.30 6.02 -10.24
N ARG A 103 19.02 6.67 -11.15
CA ARG A 103 20.44 6.42 -11.37
C ARG A 103 21.24 6.73 -10.10
N ASN A 104 22.06 5.76 -9.67
CA ASN A 104 22.96 5.88 -8.51
C ASN A 104 22.26 6.18 -7.16
N SER A 105 20.98 5.84 -7.01
CA SER A 105 20.26 6.06 -5.76
C SER A 105 19.72 4.75 -5.18
N TYR A 106 20.25 4.37 -4.03
CA TYR A 106 19.73 3.24 -3.25
C TYR A 106 18.53 3.64 -2.38
N GLU A 107 18.33 4.94 -2.15
CA GLU A 107 17.28 5.47 -1.26
C GLU A 107 15.97 5.79 -2.00
N ALA A 108 15.91 5.64 -3.33
CA ALA A 108 14.72 5.96 -4.13
C ALA A 108 13.43 5.27 -3.65
N TYR A 109 13.53 4.02 -3.19
CA TYR A 109 12.41 3.25 -2.65
C TYR A 109 11.91 3.83 -1.32
N LYS A 110 12.83 4.18 -0.42
CA LYS A 110 12.51 4.78 0.89
C LYS A 110 11.90 6.16 0.74
N ASP A 111 12.42 6.95 -0.19
CA ASP A 111 11.84 8.27 -0.47
C ASP A 111 10.43 8.15 -1.07
N LEU A 112 10.19 7.16 -1.93
CA LEU A 112 8.87 6.95 -2.54
C LEU A 112 7.85 6.50 -1.49
N GLU A 113 8.22 5.56 -0.61
CA GLU A 113 7.38 5.18 0.55
C GLU A 113 7.05 6.40 1.41
N ALA A 114 8.06 7.19 1.79
CA ALA A 114 7.86 8.40 2.59
C ALA A 114 6.95 9.43 1.89
N ALA A 115 7.15 9.65 0.59
CA ALA A 115 6.32 10.54 -0.21
C ALA A 115 4.86 10.08 -0.25
N LEU A 116 4.62 8.78 -0.46
CA LEU A 116 3.27 8.21 -0.48
C LEU A 116 2.59 8.30 0.89
N LEU A 117 3.32 8.07 1.99
CA LEU A 117 2.79 8.19 3.35
C LEU A 117 2.40 9.63 3.69
N ILE A 118 3.25 10.59 3.31
CA ILE A 118 2.97 12.02 3.50
C ILE A 118 1.77 12.45 2.66
N GLU A 119 1.71 12.07 1.38
CA GLU A 119 0.58 12.38 0.50
C GLU A 119 -0.72 11.74 1.03
N PHE A 120 -0.65 10.46 1.47
CA PHE A 120 -1.79 9.77 2.06
C PHE A 120 -2.30 10.49 3.29
N LYS A 121 -1.42 10.87 4.22
CA LYS A 121 -1.79 11.66 5.40
C LYS A 121 -2.39 13.02 5.00
N GLY A 122 -1.81 13.71 4.03
CA GLY A 122 -2.33 14.98 3.54
C GLY A 122 -3.76 14.89 2.98
N ILE A 123 -4.11 13.75 2.38
CA ILE A 123 -5.45 13.50 1.82
C ILE A 123 -6.44 13.02 2.89
N TYR A 124 -6.03 12.10 3.76
CA TYR A 124 -6.93 11.34 4.64
C TYR A 124 -6.82 11.69 6.13
N GLY A 125 -5.85 12.51 6.53
CA GLY A 125 -5.65 13.02 7.88
C GLY A 125 -4.72 12.19 8.78
N CYS A 126 -4.37 10.97 8.38
CA CYS A 126 -3.42 10.11 9.09
C CYS A 126 -2.78 9.07 8.16
N ALA A 127 -1.85 8.27 8.67
CA ALA A 127 -1.23 7.18 7.91
C ALA A 127 -2.23 6.03 7.67
N PRO A 128 -1.95 5.13 6.69
CA PRO A 128 -2.78 3.95 6.48
C PRO A 128 -2.89 3.08 7.74
N LEU A 129 -3.95 2.27 7.81
CA LEU A 129 -4.39 1.58 9.04
C LEU A 129 -3.28 0.75 9.73
N LYS A 130 -2.35 0.20 8.94
CA LYS A 130 -1.25 -0.65 9.44
C LYS A 130 0.11 0.04 9.47
N ASN A 131 0.19 1.32 9.08
CA ASN A 131 1.40 2.12 9.21
C ASN A 131 1.40 2.83 10.56
N LYS A 132 2.34 2.44 11.44
CA LYS A 132 2.45 3.01 12.80
C LYS A 132 3.18 4.35 12.87
N GLN A 133 3.95 4.67 11.84
CA GLN A 133 4.77 5.86 11.77
C GLN A 133 4.82 6.40 10.34
N LEU A 134 5.13 7.68 10.22
CA LEU A 134 5.49 8.31 8.96
C LEU A 134 7.00 8.21 8.76
N GLU A 135 7.39 8.08 7.50
CA GLU A 135 8.80 8.11 7.11
C GLU A 135 9.20 9.53 6.69
N THR A 136 10.48 9.86 6.84
CA THR A 136 11.00 11.18 6.47
C THR A 136 11.60 11.13 5.06
N ARG A 137 11.20 12.08 4.21
CA ARG A 137 11.81 12.25 2.89
C ARG A 137 13.24 12.77 3.03
N LYS A 138 14.15 12.17 2.28
CA LYS A 138 15.57 12.58 2.25
C LYS A 138 15.95 13.19 0.91
N CYS A 139 15.16 12.94 -0.12
CA CYS A 139 15.46 13.36 -1.48
C CYS A 139 14.35 14.28 -2.01
N ASP A 140 14.76 15.20 -2.88
CA ASP A 140 13.86 16.11 -3.59
C ASP A 140 13.42 15.47 -4.92
N TYR A 141 12.72 14.34 -4.83
CA TYR A 141 12.18 13.64 -6.00
C TYR A 141 10.77 14.10 -6.35
N GLU A 142 10.50 14.22 -7.65
CA GLU A 142 9.16 14.41 -8.20
C GLU A 142 8.73 13.13 -8.91
N TYR A 143 7.68 12.48 -8.39
CA TYR A 143 7.18 11.24 -8.95
C TYR A 143 6.17 11.51 -10.06
N GLN A 144 6.38 10.91 -11.23
CA GLN A 144 5.53 11.08 -12.40
C GLN A 144 5.16 9.74 -13.05
N PRO A 145 3.98 9.63 -13.69
CA PRO A 145 2.94 10.66 -13.74
C PRO A 145 2.22 10.82 -12.39
N ASN A 146 1.78 12.05 -12.09
CA ASN A 146 1.11 12.36 -10.82
C ASN A 146 -0.19 11.56 -10.63
N GLU A 147 -0.84 11.18 -11.73
CA GLU A 147 -2.03 10.33 -11.71
C GLU A 147 -1.73 8.93 -11.17
N GLU A 148 -0.57 8.34 -11.50
CA GLU A 148 -0.14 7.05 -10.96
C GLU A 148 0.29 7.20 -9.48
N PHE A 149 0.96 8.30 -9.13
CA PHE A 149 1.37 8.58 -7.75
C PHE A 149 0.16 8.66 -6.82
N ARG A 150 -0.78 9.55 -7.13
CA ARG A 150 -1.98 9.75 -6.31
C ARG A 150 -2.99 8.63 -6.47
N GLY A 151 -3.18 8.12 -7.70
CA GLY A 151 -4.14 7.05 -8.01
C GLY A 151 -3.87 5.76 -7.25
N ALA A 152 -2.60 5.48 -6.93
CA ALA A 152 -2.23 4.28 -6.19
C ALA A 152 -2.76 4.26 -4.74
N ILE A 153 -2.87 5.44 -4.12
CA ILE A 153 -3.34 5.61 -2.74
C ILE A 153 -4.81 6.07 -2.65
N MET A 154 -5.35 6.60 -3.75
CA MET A 154 -6.73 7.07 -3.85
C MET A 154 -7.71 5.97 -4.30
N ILE A 155 -9.00 6.24 -4.10
CA ILE A 155 -10.07 5.43 -4.69
C ILE A 155 -9.94 5.51 -6.21
N GLY A 156 -9.91 4.36 -6.88
CA GLY A 156 -9.82 4.30 -8.33
C GLY A 156 -11.05 4.91 -9.01
N LYS A 157 -10.87 5.42 -10.23
CA LYS A 157 -12.00 5.96 -11.02
C LYS A 157 -13.04 4.87 -11.23
N GLY A 158 -14.31 5.19 -10.98
CA GLY A 158 -15.44 4.26 -11.14
C GLY A 158 -15.63 3.25 -10.00
N VAL A 159 -14.73 3.19 -9.03
CA VAL A 159 -14.86 2.32 -7.86
C VAL A 159 -15.79 2.95 -6.82
N ARG A 160 -16.69 2.15 -6.25
CA ARG A 160 -17.59 2.56 -5.17
C ARG A 160 -17.57 1.53 -4.05
N TYR A 161 -17.52 2.02 -2.82
CA TYR A 161 -17.65 1.19 -1.62
C TYR A 161 -19.04 1.39 -1.04
N TYR A 162 -19.64 0.30 -0.54
CA TYR A 162 -21.00 0.31 0.01
C TYR A 162 -21.00 0.69 1.48
N TRP A 163 -19.90 0.43 2.18
CA TRP A 163 -19.73 0.73 3.60
C TRP A 163 -18.24 0.92 3.91
N ALA A 164 -17.95 1.47 5.08
CA ALA A 164 -16.60 1.63 5.57
C ALA A 164 -16.50 1.21 7.04
N ILE A 165 -15.31 0.80 7.46
CA ILE A 165 -15.04 0.40 8.86
C ILE A 165 -13.99 1.31 9.49
N GLU A 166 -14.09 1.45 10.80
CA GLU A 166 -13.17 2.21 11.64
C GLU A 166 -12.88 1.42 12.92
N PRO A 167 -11.63 1.39 13.42
CA PRO A 167 -11.35 0.79 14.70
C PRO A 167 -12.12 1.47 15.84
N MET A 168 -12.76 0.68 16.70
CA MET A 168 -13.32 1.17 17.97
C MET A 168 -12.25 1.16 19.07
N ARG A 169 -12.43 1.95 20.14
CA ARG A 169 -11.49 1.99 21.29
C ARG A 169 -11.16 0.64 21.91
N SER A 170 -12.07 -0.32 21.81
CA SER A 170 -11.88 -1.69 22.31
C SER A 170 -11.07 -2.58 21.37
N ASN A 171 -10.67 -2.08 20.20
CA ASN A 171 -9.89 -2.80 19.22
C ASN A 171 -8.40 -2.51 19.42
N ASP A 172 -7.56 -3.54 19.39
CA ASP A 172 -6.11 -3.42 19.58
C ASP A 172 -5.43 -2.51 18.54
N PHE A 173 -6.08 -2.24 17.40
CA PHE A 173 -5.57 -1.34 16.37
C PHE A 173 -5.96 0.13 16.58
N TYR A 174 -6.77 0.47 17.58
CA TYR A 174 -7.25 1.84 17.79
C TYR A 174 -6.11 2.83 18.02
N ASP A 175 -5.23 2.52 18.97
CA ASP A 175 -4.13 3.41 19.33
C ASP A 175 -3.15 3.57 18.16
N ASP A 176 -2.80 2.47 17.50
CA ASP A 176 -1.95 2.48 16.30
C ASP A 176 -2.56 3.33 15.16
N TYR A 177 -3.87 3.23 14.96
CA TYR A 177 -4.59 3.95 13.90
C TYR A 177 -4.62 5.46 14.16
N PHE A 178 -4.84 5.88 15.41
CA PHE A 178 -4.87 7.30 15.77
C PHE A 178 -3.49 7.90 16.06
N GLN A 179 -2.43 7.09 16.16
CA GLN A 179 -1.08 7.55 16.52
C GLN A 179 -0.51 8.61 15.56
N THR A 180 -0.90 8.55 14.28
CA THR A 180 -0.38 9.45 13.23
C THR A 180 -1.36 10.54 12.82
N CYS A 181 -2.55 10.57 13.42
CA CYS A 181 -3.52 11.66 13.28
C CYS A 181 -2.96 12.94 13.92
N ASP A 182 -3.33 14.09 13.36
CA ASP A 182 -3.05 15.41 13.95
C ASP A 182 -4.01 15.76 15.09
#